data_AF-A0A8J7J0U9-F1
#
_entry.id   AF-A0A8J7J0U9-F1
#
_cell.length_a   1.000
_cell.length_b   1.000
_cell.length_c   1.000
_cell.angle_alpha   90.00
_cell.angle_beta   90.00
_cell.angle_gamma   90.00
#
_symmetry.space_group_name_H-M   'P 1'
#
loop_
_entity.id
_entity.type
_entity.pdbx_description
1 polymer ?
#
loop_
_entity_poly.entity_id
_entity_poly.type
_entity_poly.pdbx_seq_one_letter_code
_entity_poly.pdbx_strand_id
1 'polypeptide(L)' 'MRTTTKALTALIAAATPAYAATGEANGLGILTIAFIGFVALIVVFQMVPAVTLFIGMVKGLFATTKQNPDTAHKDARM' A
#
# COMPACT_ATOMS: atom_id res chain seq x y z
N MET A 1 10.56 -8.58 -2.23
CA MET A 1 9.88 -8.94 -0.96
C MET A 1 10.28 -8.09 0.25
N ARG A 2 11.46 -7.43 0.29
CA ARG A 2 11.85 -6.60 1.45
C ARG A 2 11.09 -5.26 1.55
N THR A 3 10.52 -4.75 0.44
CA THR A 3 9.81 -3.45 0.41
C THR A 3 8.41 -3.52 1.02
N THR A 4 7.68 -4.62 0.79
CA THR A 4 6.35 -4.87 1.38
C THR A 4 6.42 -5.06 2.89
N THR A 5 7.43 -5.77 3.38
CA THR A 5 7.67 -5.90 4.83
C THR A 5 7.93 -4.54 5.48
N LYS A 6 8.73 -3.66 4.86
CA LYS A 6 8.99 -2.31 5.39
C LYS A 6 7.73 -1.44 5.44
N ALA A 7 6.89 -1.49 4.42
CA ALA A 7 5.62 -0.77 4.42
C ALA A 7 4.66 -1.27 5.51
N LEU A 8 4.60 -2.60 5.71
CA LEU A 8 3.78 -3.21 6.74
C LEU A 8 4.30 -2.89 8.16
N THR A 9 5.62 -2.93 8.36
CA THR A 9 6.24 -2.55 9.64
C THR A 9 6.05 -1.05 9.94
N ALA A 10 6.13 -0.18 8.93
CA ALA A 10 5.85 1.25 9.11
C ALA A 10 4.38 1.51 9.48
N LEU A 11 3.44 0.78 8.89
CA LEU A 11 2.02 0.88 9.21
C LEU A 11 1.71 0.42 10.63
N ILE A 12 2.29 -0.69 11.07
CA ILE A 12 2.11 -1.22 12.43
C ILE A 12 2.79 -0.31 13.47
N ALA A 13 3.98 0.23 13.16
CA ALA A 13 4.68 1.17 14.03
C ALA A 13 3.96 2.52 14.18
N ALA A 14 3.17 2.93 13.17
CA ALA A 14 2.36 4.14 13.22
C ALA A 14 1.02 3.96 13.98
N ALA A 15 0.61 2.72 14.28
CA ALA A 15 -0.62 2.43 14.99
C ALA A 15 -0.47 2.69 16.50
N THR A 16 -0.52 3.95 16.91
CA THR A 16 -0.60 4.32 18.33
C THR A 16 -2.07 4.34 18.77
N PRO A 17 -2.44 3.72 19.91
CA PRO A 17 -3.81 3.74 20.41
C PRO A 17 -4.25 5.18 20.74
N ALA A 18 -5.37 5.60 20.17
CA ALA A 18 -5.99 6.89 20.46
C ALA A 18 -6.88 6.77 21.70
N TYR A 19 -6.42 7.34 22.82
CA TYR A 19 -7.19 7.41 24.04
C TYR A 19 -8.24 8.53 23.91
N ALA A 20 -9.50 8.16 23.71
CA ALA A 20 -10.61 9.11 23.73
C ALA A 20 -10.89 9.51 25.20
N ALA A 21 -10.58 10.76 25.56
CA ALA A 21 -10.95 11.30 26.87
C ALA A 21 -12.48 11.37 26.95
N THR A 22 -13.08 10.63 27.89
CA THR A 22 -14.52 10.63 28.18
C THR A 22 -14.87 11.88 29.00
N GLY A 23 -14.86 13.04 28.36
CA GLY A 23 -15.26 14.31 28.95
C GLY A 23 -16.28 15.00 28.05
N GLU A 24 -17.52 15.06 28.52
CA GLU A 24 -18.64 15.80 27.94
C GLU A 24 -18.20 17.19 27.42
N ALA A 25 -18.24 17.36 26.10
CA ALA A 25 -18.24 18.67 25.45
C ALA A 25 -19.02 18.51 24.15
N ASN A 26 -20.11 19.25 24.01
CA ASN A 26 -20.97 19.27 22.83
C ASN A 26 -20.15 19.64 21.56
N GLY A 27 -19.60 18.64 20.86
CA GLY A 27 -18.86 18.80 19.61
C GLY A 27 -17.64 17.89 19.47
N LEU A 28 -17.18 17.72 18.23
CA LEU A 28 -15.88 17.08 17.95
C LEU A 28 -14.77 17.97 18.52
N GLY A 29 -14.13 17.52 19.60
CA GLY A 29 -13.00 18.24 20.18
C GLY A 29 -11.88 18.41 19.17
N ILE A 30 -11.09 19.50 19.31
CA ILE A 30 -9.95 19.79 18.42
C ILE A 30 -8.99 18.61 18.29
N LEU A 31 -8.82 17.83 19.37
CA LEU A 31 -7.98 16.64 19.40
C LEU A 31 -8.55 15.51 18.52
N THR A 32 -9.88 15.34 18.48
CA THR A 32 -10.57 14.36 17.62
C THR A 32 -10.44 14.74 16.15
N ILE A 33 -10.62 16.02 15.82
CA ILE A 33 -10.44 16.54 14.45
C ILE A 33 -8.98 16.37 14.00
N ALA A 34 -8.01 16.72 14.86
CA ALA A 34 -6.60 16.54 14.57
C ALA A 34 -6.23 15.05 14.41
N PHE A 35 -6.82 14.16 15.20
CA PHE A 35 -6.59 12.72 15.10
C PHE A 35 -7.09 12.16 13.77
N ILE A 36 -8.34 12.45 13.39
CA ILE A 36 -8.90 12.01 12.10
C ILE A 36 -8.12 12.64 10.93
N GLY A 37 -7.77 13.93 11.02
CA GLY A 37 -6.95 14.61 10.03
C GLY A 37 -5.58 13.96 9.86
N PHE A 38 -4.92 13.56 10.97
CA PHE A 38 -3.63 12.88 10.93
C PHE A 38 -3.71 11.51 10.25
N VAL A 39 -4.73 10.71 10.58
CA VAL A 39 -4.97 9.40 9.91
C VAL A 39 -5.25 9.61 8.42
N ALA A 40 -6.06 10.61 8.06
CA ALA A 40 -6.33 10.94 6.66
C ALA A 40 -5.05 11.33 5.91
N LEU A 41 -4.17 12.12 6.53
CA LEU A 41 -2.86 12.47 5.95
C LEU A 41 -1.99 11.23 5.72
N ILE A 42 -1.93 10.29 6.66
CA ILE A 42 -1.21 9.02 6.48
C ILE A 42 -1.74 8.27 5.25
N VAL A 43 -3.06 8.18 5.09
CA VAL A 43 -3.70 7.52 3.95
C VAL A 43 -3.34 8.21 2.62
N VAL A 44 -3.29 9.54 2.61
CA VAL A 44 -2.86 10.31 1.44
C VAL A 44 -1.38 10.11 1.15
N PHE A 45 -0.50 10.13 2.15
CA PHE A 45 0.93 9.94 1.92
C PHE A 45 1.29 8.53 1.43
N GLN A 46 0.48 7.52 1.74
CA GLN A 46 0.65 6.18 1.16
C GLN A 46 -0.02 5.98 -0.22
N MET A 47 -0.68 7.00 -0.80
CA MET A 47 -1.25 6.87 -2.15
C MET A 47 -0.18 6.52 -3.19
N VAL A 48 1.02 7.07 -3.07
CA VAL A 48 2.13 6.77 -4.00
C VAL A 48 2.51 5.28 -3.99
N PRO A 49 2.84 4.66 -2.84
CA PRO A 49 3.10 3.22 -2.79
C PRO A 49 1.87 2.37 -3.16
N ALA A 50 0.64 2.81 -2.85
CA ALA A 50 -0.57 2.09 -3.19
C ALA A 50 -0.82 2.07 -4.72
N VAL A 51 -0.73 3.22 -5.38
CA VAL A 51 -0.93 3.38 -6.83
C VAL A 51 0.16 2.63 -7.60
N THR A 52 1.42 2.72 -7.17
CA THR A 52 2.52 2.00 -7.84
C THR A 52 2.34 0.47 -7.78
N LEU A 53 1.85 -0.06 -6.65
CA LEU A 53 1.52 -1.47 -6.52
C LEU A 53 0.33 -1.85 -7.41
N PHE A 54 -0.73 -1.02 -7.41
CA PHE A 54 -1.92 -1.24 -8.23
C PHE A 54 -1.58 -1.30 -9.73
N ILE A 55 -0.78 -0.35 -10.22
CA ILE A 55 -0.30 -0.35 -11.61
C ILE A 55 0.52 -1.61 -11.91
N GLY A 56 1.40 -2.03 -10.99
CA GLY A 56 2.17 -3.27 -11.13
C GLY A 56 1.28 -4.51 -11.27
N MET A 57 0.20 -4.58 -10.49
CA MET A 57 -0.76 -5.68 -10.53
C MET A 57 -1.53 -5.71 -11.86
N VAL A 58 -2.02 -4.55 -12.32
CA VAL A 58 -2.71 -4.40 -13.61
C VAL A 58 -1.78 -4.83 -14.76
N LYS A 59 -0.53 -4.35 -14.78
CA LYS A 59 0.46 -4.74 -15.80
C LYS A 59 0.78 -6.24 -15.74
N GLY A 60 0.82 -6.84 -14.56
CA GLY A 60 1.03 -8.27 -14.38
C GLY A 60 -0.12 -9.12 -14.94
N LEU A 61 -1.38 -8.66 -14.75
CA LEU A 61 -2.55 -9.32 -15.33
C LEU A 61 -2.55 -9.29 -16.87
N PHE A 62 -2.03 -8.23 -17.47
CA PHE A 62 -1.94 -8.07 -18.93
C PHE A 62 -0.61 -8.50 -19.54
N ALA A 63 0.35 -8.99 -18.74
CA ALA A 63 1.62 -9.47 -19.25
C ALA A 63 1.44 -10.84 -19.93
N THR A 64 1.21 -10.83 -21.24
CA THR A 64 1.37 -12.03 -22.07
C THR A 64 2.77 -12.59 -21.88
N THR A 65 2.86 -13.87 -21.51
CA THR A 65 4.10 -14.64 -21.50
C THR A 65 4.72 -14.58 -22.90
N LYS A 66 5.69 -13.68 -23.12
CA LYS A 66 6.53 -13.75 -24.32
C LYS A 66 7.34 -15.04 -24.19
N GLN A 67 6.86 -16.09 -24.85
CA GLN A 67 7.65 -17.30 -25.06
C GLN A 67 8.91 -16.88 -25.80
N ASN A 68 10.05 -17.04 -25.14
CA ASN A 68 11.34 -16.67 -25.70
C ASN A 68 11.55 -17.55 -26.95
N PRO A 69 11.65 -16.98 -28.17
CA PRO A 69 11.78 -17.75 -29.41
C PRO A 69 13.08 -18.56 -29.49
N ASP A 70 13.99 -18.39 -28.52
CA ASP A 70 15.28 -19.07 -28.46
C ASP A 70 15.18 -20.56 -28.09
N THR A 71 14.04 -21.05 -27.56
CA THR A 71 13.85 -22.49 -27.35
C THR A 71 13.25 -23.21 -28.57
N ALA A 72 12.58 -22.48 -29.48
CA ALA A 72 12.00 -23.07 -30.69
C ALA A 72 13.07 -23.53 -31.69
N HIS A 73 14.23 -22.89 -31.70
CA HIS A 73 15.33 -23.27 -32.60
C HIS A 73 16.17 -24.46 -32.10
N LYS A 74 16.04 -24.87 -30.84
CA LYS A 74 16.78 -26.02 -30.30
C LYS A 74 16.02 -27.34 -30.46
N ASP A 75 14.69 -27.30 -30.41
CA ASP A 75 13.83 -28.49 -30.55
C ASP A 75 13.66 -28.95 -32.01
N ALA A 76 13.88 -28.07 -33.00
CA ALA A 76 13.80 -28.43 -34.43
C ALA A 76 15.11 -29.05 -34.99
N ARG A 77 16.13 -29.23 -34.13
CA ARG A 77 17.48 -29.70 -34.51
C ARG A 77 17.92 -30.97 -33.74
N MET A 78 17.04 -31.54 -32.92
CA MET A 78 17.20 -32.85 -32.25
C MET A 78 16.21 -33.85 -32.86
#